data_AF-A0A2G9MUW7-F1
#
_entry.id   AF-A0A2G9MUW7-F1
#
_cell.length_a   1.000
_cell.length_b   1.000
_cell.length_c   1.000
_cell.angle_alpha   90.00
_cell.angle_beta   90.00
_cell.angle_gamma   90.00
#
_symmetry.space_group_name_H-M   'P 1'
#
loop_
_entity.id
_entity.type
_entity.pdbx_description
1 polymer ?
#
loop_
_entity_poly.entity_id
_entity_poly.type
_entity_poly.pdbx_seq_one_letter_code
_entity_poly.pdbx_strand_id
1 'polypeptide(L)'
;MVATDKIFSDFQEHSVAEFFKKNKQMLGFAGKTRSLTTIVHEYVTNSLDACEEAGMLPEITVVIAEIEKNNSYRVRVEDNGPGIPKKHLGKALGMMLAGTKFHRYAQQRGQQGIGAAGCTMYAQLTTGKPVRVVSHYDKKRIECTISIDFKTNQPNIETSAEEDTDGSEHGLVVDGEFADVKYDKSAYGVYEYIKRTAMANPHATITFAAPDGENLKFPRSVEEVPPKPKAVQPHPMGLSTHDIIDYAHHDAQSTRISSFLQNSFTRVSSEKVKELQAIANEVDFSKKPSELEWAEAEKIVKAIGKVKWIAPATESIVPIGKRQIEKSLGGILKPQFLEVSERSPKIYKGGIPFVIEVAIAYGGDAGRNSENGGSGKSGDIIRYANRAPLIFDAAGCALTQA
;
A
#
# COMPACT_ATOMS: atom_id res chain seq x y z
N MET A 1 -32.64 -36.32 -15.78
CA MET A 1 -31.19 -36.07 -15.91
C MET A 1 -30.82 -34.99 -16.94
N VAL A 2 -31.74 -34.31 -17.65
CA VAL A 2 -31.36 -33.40 -18.77
C VAL A 2 -31.36 -31.90 -18.41
N ALA A 3 -32.05 -31.51 -17.33
CA ALA A 3 -32.13 -30.09 -16.91
C ALA A 3 -30.90 -29.63 -16.10
N THR A 4 -30.29 -30.53 -15.34
CA THR A 4 -29.16 -30.21 -14.44
C THR A 4 -27.85 -30.03 -15.22
N ASP A 5 -27.62 -30.83 -16.26
CA ASP A 5 -26.39 -30.74 -17.09
C ASP A 5 -26.33 -29.44 -17.91
N LYS A 6 -27.49 -28.86 -18.28
CA LYS A 6 -27.56 -27.53 -18.89
C LYS A 6 -27.21 -26.39 -17.92
N ILE A 7 -27.42 -26.58 -16.61
CA ILE A 7 -27.05 -25.58 -15.60
C ILE A 7 -25.53 -25.62 -15.38
N PHE A 8 -24.91 -26.80 -15.48
CA PHE A 8 -23.45 -26.94 -15.40
C PHE A 8 -22.72 -26.57 -16.69
N SER A 9 -23.38 -26.53 -17.86
CA SER A 9 -22.76 -26.04 -19.10
C SER A 9 -22.50 -24.53 -19.11
N ASP A 10 -23.21 -23.78 -18.26
CA ASP A 10 -23.02 -22.33 -18.09
C ASP A 10 -22.06 -21.99 -16.93
N PHE A 11 -21.45 -23.00 -16.28
CA PHE A 11 -20.46 -22.79 -15.24
C PHE A 11 -19.16 -22.25 -15.84
N GLN A 12 -18.85 -20.98 -15.59
CA GLN A 12 -17.63 -20.32 -16.05
C GLN A 12 -16.79 -19.86 -14.85
N GLU A 13 -15.53 -20.29 -14.84
CA GLU A 13 -14.53 -19.74 -13.93
C GLU A 13 -14.10 -18.35 -14.42
N HIS A 14 -14.10 -17.38 -13.51
CA HIS A 14 -13.67 -16.02 -13.81
C HIS A 14 -12.28 -15.77 -13.23
N SER A 15 -11.43 -15.14 -14.04
CA SER A 15 -10.13 -14.68 -13.57
C SER A 15 -10.28 -13.55 -12.54
N VAL A 16 -9.23 -13.28 -11.77
CA VAL A 16 -9.16 -12.13 -10.86
C VAL A 16 -9.38 -10.81 -11.61
N ALA A 17 -8.82 -10.68 -12.82
CA ALA A 17 -8.99 -9.49 -13.64
C ALA A 17 -10.42 -9.36 -14.17
N GLU A 18 -11.11 -10.46 -14.51
CA GLU A 18 -12.54 -10.45 -14.87
C GLU A 18 -13.43 -10.05 -13.69
N PHE A 19 -13.11 -10.56 -12.50
CA PHE A 19 -13.81 -10.20 -11.27
C PHE A 19 -13.73 -8.69 -11.02
N PHE A 20 -12.53 -8.09 -11.08
CA PHE A 20 -12.38 -6.65 -10.86
C PHE A 20 -12.87 -5.79 -12.04
N LYS A 21 -12.87 -6.32 -13.27
CA LYS A 21 -13.53 -5.67 -14.41
C LYS A 21 -15.03 -5.46 -14.14
N LYS A 22 -15.70 -6.46 -13.57
CA LYS A 22 -17.12 -6.36 -13.16
C LYS A 22 -17.30 -5.54 -11.88
N ASN A 23 -16.29 -5.50 -11.01
CA ASN A 23 -16.35 -4.90 -9.68
C ASN A 23 -15.30 -3.78 -9.47
N LYS A 24 -15.19 -2.83 -10.41
CA LYS A 24 -14.19 -1.74 -10.36
C LYS A 24 -14.24 -0.90 -9.07
N GLN A 25 -15.41 -0.81 -8.44
CA GLN A 25 -15.60 -0.17 -7.14
C GLN A 25 -14.78 -0.82 -6.01
N MET A 26 -14.50 -2.12 -6.09
CA MET A 26 -13.66 -2.83 -5.11
C MET A 26 -12.18 -2.45 -5.23
N LEU A 27 -11.76 -1.91 -6.38
CA LEU A 27 -10.43 -1.32 -6.56
C LEU A 27 -10.39 0.17 -6.21
N GLY A 28 -11.47 0.71 -5.62
CA GLY A 28 -11.57 2.13 -5.28
C GLY A 28 -11.95 3.04 -6.45
N PHE A 29 -12.27 2.50 -7.64
CA PHE A 29 -12.78 3.27 -8.78
C PHE A 29 -14.31 3.48 -8.67
N ALA A 30 -14.72 4.26 -7.68
CA ALA A 30 -16.13 4.58 -7.41
C ALA A 30 -16.38 6.09 -7.53
N GLY A 31 -16.80 6.53 -8.72
CA GLY A 31 -17.07 7.94 -9.04
C GLY A 31 -15.86 8.68 -9.64
N LYS A 32 -16.13 9.68 -10.49
CA LYS A 32 -15.11 10.29 -11.36
C LYS A 32 -13.93 10.93 -10.61
N THR A 33 -14.19 11.71 -9.55
CA THR A 33 -13.14 12.37 -8.75
C THR A 33 -12.34 11.37 -7.91
N ARG A 34 -13.02 10.38 -7.31
CA ARG A 34 -12.37 9.32 -6.55
C ARG A 34 -11.47 8.47 -7.43
N SER A 35 -11.94 8.06 -8.61
CA SER A 35 -11.14 7.28 -9.56
C SER A 35 -9.84 7.98 -9.94
N LEU A 36 -9.88 9.27 -10.27
CA LEU A 36 -8.67 10.02 -10.63
C LEU A 36 -7.68 10.10 -9.46
N THR A 37 -8.20 10.36 -8.25
CA THR A 37 -7.38 10.43 -7.04
C THR A 37 -6.79 9.08 -6.68
N THR A 38 -7.53 7.98 -6.86
CA THR A 38 -7.03 6.61 -6.70
C THR A 38 -5.88 6.32 -7.68
N ILE A 39 -6.00 6.70 -8.95
CA ILE A 39 -4.91 6.50 -9.94
C ILE A 39 -3.63 7.20 -9.48
N VAL A 40 -3.74 8.47 -9.10
CA VAL A 40 -2.58 9.24 -8.60
C VAL A 40 -2.05 8.64 -7.31
N HIS A 41 -2.93 8.17 -6.42
CA HIS A 41 -2.54 7.51 -5.18
C HIS A 41 -1.69 6.27 -5.42
N GLU A 42 -2.15 5.36 -6.28
CA GLU A 42 -1.44 4.11 -6.55
C GLU A 42 -0.06 4.37 -7.16
N TYR A 43 0.05 5.29 -8.12
CA TYR A 43 1.36 5.61 -8.70
C TYR A 43 2.29 6.33 -7.72
N VAL A 44 1.82 7.36 -7.01
CA VAL A 44 2.67 8.13 -6.07
C VAL A 44 3.14 7.27 -4.90
N THR A 45 2.28 6.43 -4.32
CA THR A 45 2.68 5.54 -3.22
C THR A 45 3.71 4.49 -3.66
N ASN A 46 3.58 3.95 -4.88
CA ASN A 46 4.56 3.01 -5.43
C ASN A 46 5.91 3.70 -5.69
N SER A 47 5.90 4.92 -6.22
CA SER A 47 7.11 5.74 -6.40
C SER A 47 7.80 6.03 -5.06
N LEU A 48 7.05 6.42 -4.02
CA LEU A 48 7.58 6.64 -2.68
C LEU A 48 8.21 5.37 -2.10
N ASP A 49 7.50 4.25 -2.15
CA ASP A 49 8.00 2.96 -1.67
C ASP A 49 9.27 2.54 -2.44
N ALA A 50 9.30 2.69 -3.77
CA ALA A 50 10.46 2.31 -4.59
C ALA A 50 11.71 3.14 -4.26
N CYS A 51 11.55 4.45 -4.08
CA CYS A 51 12.65 5.34 -3.68
C CYS A 51 13.17 5.00 -2.28
N GLU A 52 12.28 4.85 -1.30
CA GLU A 52 12.64 4.50 0.08
C GLU A 52 13.34 3.14 0.16
N GLU A 53 12.85 2.15 -0.59
CA GLU A 53 13.45 0.82 -0.64
C GLU A 53 14.86 0.82 -1.25
N ALA A 54 15.16 1.76 -2.15
CA ALA A 54 16.47 1.97 -2.74
C ALA A 54 17.38 2.91 -1.92
N GLY A 55 16.90 3.45 -0.79
CA GLY A 55 17.66 4.41 0.01
C GLY A 55 17.82 5.78 -0.66
N MET A 56 16.90 6.14 -1.58
CA MET A 56 16.93 7.39 -2.34
C MET A 56 15.93 8.39 -1.76
N LEU A 57 16.29 9.68 -1.76
CA LEU A 57 15.33 10.74 -1.43
C LEU A 57 14.36 10.92 -2.61
N PRO A 58 13.03 10.73 -2.40
CA PRO A 58 12.09 10.76 -3.51
C PRO A 58 12.02 12.14 -4.17
N GLU A 59 12.03 12.12 -5.50
CA GLU A 59 11.67 13.23 -6.39
C GLU A 59 10.62 12.73 -7.36
N ILE A 60 9.38 13.17 -7.12
CA ILE A 60 8.21 12.67 -7.85
C ILE A 60 7.58 13.82 -8.61
N THR A 61 7.36 13.63 -9.91
CA THR A 61 6.65 14.58 -10.77
C THR A 61 5.34 13.96 -11.21
N VAL A 62 4.24 14.63 -10.91
CA VAL A 62 2.88 14.25 -11.31
C VAL A 62 2.37 15.29 -12.30
N VAL A 63 2.03 14.86 -13.52
CA VAL A 63 1.47 15.72 -14.56
C VAL A 63 0.10 15.20 -14.94
N ILE A 64 -0.91 16.05 -14.89
CA ILE A 64 -2.26 15.75 -15.36
C ILE A 64 -2.59 16.69 -16.49
N ALA A 65 -2.81 16.15 -17.68
CA ALA A 65 -3.24 16.91 -18.85
C ALA A 65 -4.71 16.61 -19.18
N GLU A 66 -5.49 17.66 -19.44
CA GLU A 66 -6.88 17.52 -19.90
C GLU A 66 -6.91 17.02 -21.35
N ILE A 67 -7.68 15.95 -21.59
CA ILE A 67 -8.03 15.48 -22.93
C ILE A 67 -9.46 15.94 -23.25
N GLU A 68 -10.38 15.65 -22.33
CA GLU A 68 -11.77 16.10 -22.38
C GLU A 68 -12.22 16.50 -20.97
N LYS A 69 -12.58 17.78 -20.81
CA LYS A 69 -12.98 18.35 -19.53
C LYS A 69 -14.04 17.53 -18.81
N ASN A 70 -13.79 17.24 -17.52
CA ASN A 70 -14.66 16.44 -16.65
C ASN A 70 -14.94 15.00 -17.14
N ASN A 71 -14.15 14.48 -18.08
CA ASN A 71 -14.34 13.14 -18.60
C ASN A 71 -13.05 12.33 -18.76
N SER A 72 -12.03 12.88 -19.41
CA SER A 72 -10.79 12.17 -19.68
C SER A 72 -9.54 13.03 -19.49
N TYR A 73 -8.53 12.41 -18.89
CA TYR A 73 -7.26 13.03 -18.57
C TYR A 73 -6.11 12.05 -18.83
N ARG A 74 -4.96 12.59 -19.22
CA ARG A 74 -3.69 11.87 -19.24
C ARG A 74 -2.97 12.10 -17.92
N VAL A 75 -2.58 11.03 -17.24
CA VAL A 75 -1.84 11.08 -15.97
C VAL A 75 -0.46 10.49 -16.22
N ARG A 76 0.56 11.31 -16.01
CA ARG A 76 1.98 10.92 -16.05
C ARG A 76 2.59 11.08 -14.67
N VAL A 77 3.15 10.02 -14.12
CA VAL A 77 3.91 10.03 -12.87
C VAL A 77 5.33 9.57 -13.16
N GLU A 78 6.30 10.35 -12.72
CA GLU A 78 7.72 10.10 -12.88
C GLU A 78 8.39 10.16 -11.52
N ASP A 79 9.26 9.19 -11.24
CA ASP A 79 10.07 9.15 -10.03
C ASP A 79 11.55 8.94 -10.35
N ASN A 80 12.40 9.27 -9.38
CA ASN A 80 13.83 9.03 -9.41
C ASN A 80 14.22 7.73 -8.68
N GLY A 81 13.32 6.74 -8.61
CA GLY A 81 13.59 5.47 -7.95
C GLY A 81 14.57 4.57 -8.73
N PRO A 82 14.70 3.29 -8.36
CA PRO A 82 15.61 2.35 -9.00
C PRO A 82 15.13 1.87 -10.39
N GLY A 83 13.92 2.23 -10.81
CA GLY A 83 13.25 1.63 -11.97
C GLY A 83 12.86 0.16 -11.73
N ILE A 84 12.35 -0.48 -12.78
CA ILE A 84 11.91 -1.88 -12.76
C ILE A 84 12.61 -2.68 -13.89
N PRO A 85 13.18 -3.86 -13.59
CA PRO A 85 13.77 -4.74 -14.60
C PRO A 85 12.75 -5.19 -15.66
N LYS A 86 13.19 -5.38 -16.92
CA LYS A 86 12.35 -5.88 -18.03
C LYS A 86 11.48 -7.08 -17.66
N LYS A 87 12.10 -8.07 -16.99
CA LYS A 87 11.45 -9.34 -16.58
C LYS A 87 10.29 -9.16 -15.58
N HIS A 88 10.24 -8.02 -14.87
CA HIS A 88 9.24 -7.76 -13.83
C HIS A 88 8.26 -6.66 -14.20
N LEU A 89 8.55 -5.83 -15.23
CA LEU A 89 7.69 -4.71 -15.65
C LEU A 89 6.22 -5.11 -15.84
N GLY A 90 5.96 -6.12 -16.68
CA GLY A 90 4.58 -6.57 -16.92
C GLY A 90 3.91 -7.09 -15.66
N LYS A 91 4.60 -7.90 -14.85
CA LYS A 91 4.02 -8.45 -13.62
C LYS A 91 3.72 -7.36 -12.58
N ALA A 92 4.56 -6.34 -12.49
CA ALA A 92 4.40 -5.25 -11.52
C ALA A 92 3.22 -4.32 -11.89
N LEU A 93 3.00 -4.08 -13.19
CA LEU A 93 2.05 -3.05 -13.66
C LEU A 93 0.82 -3.63 -14.37
N GLY A 94 0.78 -4.93 -14.64
CA GLY A 94 -0.27 -5.56 -15.47
C GLY A 94 -0.74 -6.93 -14.98
N MET A 95 -0.41 -7.34 -13.76
CA MET A 95 -0.88 -8.58 -13.15
C MET A 95 -1.50 -8.31 -11.78
N MET A 96 -2.77 -8.66 -11.60
CA MET A 96 -3.46 -8.49 -10.31
C MET A 96 -2.99 -9.54 -9.32
N LEU A 97 -2.90 -9.15 -8.04
CA LEU A 97 -2.44 -10.01 -6.93
C LEU A 97 -1.01 -10.53 -7.13
N ALA A 98 -0.20 -9.84 -7.93
CA ALA A 98 1.21 -10.11 -8.09
C ALA A 98 2.01 -9.09 -7.27
N GLY A 99 2.95 -9.60 -6.47
CA GLY A 99 3.84 -8.72 -5.72
C GLY A 99 4.59 -9.44 -4.61
N THR A 100 5.69 -8.83 -4.19
CA THR A 100 6.56 -9.29 -3.10
C THR A 100 6.05 -8.87 -1.71
N LYS A 101 4.97 -8.08 -1.67
CA LYS A 101 4.43 -7.40 -0.47
C LYS A 101 3.50 -8.27 0.39
N PHE A 102 2.91 -9.34 -0.16
CA PHE A 102 1.86 -10.16 0.49
C PHE A 102 2.29 -10.97 1.73
N HIS A 103 3.56 -11.36 1.84
CA HIS A 103 4.02 -12.32 2.84
C HIS A 103 4.94 -11.72 3.90
N ARG A 104 4.99 -10.38 4.00
CA ARG A 104 5.90 -9.68 4.92
C ARG A 104 5.12 -8.96 6.00
N TYR A 105 5.32 -9.33 7.27
CA TYR A 105 4.87 -8.54 8.41
C TYR A 105 5.81 -7.35 8.61
N ALA A 106 5.58 -6.31 7.84
CA ALA A 106 6.26 -5.02 7.92
C ALA A 106 5.29 -3.91 7.52
N GLN A 107 5.47 -2.71 8.06
CA GLN A 107 4.71 -1.54 7.63
C GLN A 107 4.95 -1.26 6.14
N GLN A 108 3.86 -1.08 5.39
CA GLN A 108 3.86 -0.76 3.95
C GLN A 108 2.67 0.16 3.64
N ARG A 109 2.79 1.00 2.61
CA ARG A 109 1.68 1.88 2.15
C ARG A 109 0.58 1.06 1.44
N GLY A 110 0.96 0.18 0.51
CA GLY A 110 0.06 -0.73 -0.19
C GLY A 110 0.27 -2.19 0.22
N GLN A 111 -0.83 -2.94 0.40
CA GLN A 111 -0.79 -4.33 0.92
C GLN A 111 -1.15 -5.40 -0.10
N GLN A 112 -1.99 -5.09 -1.09
CA GLN A 112 -2.72 -6.11 -1.86
C GLN A 112 -2.22 -6.33 -3.29
N GLY A 113 -1.12 -5.70 -3.74
CA GLY A 113 -0.57 -5.96 -5.08
C GLY A 113 -1.56 -5.81 -6.26
N ILE A 114 -2.61 -5.00 -6.10
CA ILE A 114 -3.66 -4.73 -7.09
C ILE A 114 -3.63 -3.30 -7.62
N GLY A 115 -2.87 -2.40 -6.98
CA GLY A 115 -2.94 -0.96 -7.23
C GLY A 115 -2.59 -0.54 -8.66
N ALA A 116 -1.32 -0.73 -9.04
CA ALA A 116 -0.83 -0.32 -10.34
C ALA A 116 -1.49 -1.11 -11.49
N ALA A 117 -1.68 -2.43 -11.33
CA ALA A 117 -2.44 -3.25 -12.28
C ALA A 117 -3.91 -2.81 -12.39
N GLY A 118 -4.51 -2.37 -11.28
CA GLY A 118 -5.82 -1.72 -11.21
C GLY A 118 -5.91 -0.50 -12.12
N CYS A 119 -4.90 0.36 -12.06
CA CYS A 119 -4.81 1.54 -12.93
C CYS A 119 -4.68 1.14 -14.40
N THR A 120 -3.79 0.20 -14.73
CA THR A 120 -3.63 -0.28 -16.12
C THR A 120 -4.92 -0.89 -16.67
N MET A 121 -5.62 -1.70 -15.87
CA MET A 121 -6.95 -2.19 -16.25
C MET A 121 -7.93 -1.05 -16.45
N TYR A 122 -7.97 -0.07 -15.54
CA TYR A 122 -8.92 1.04 -15.62
C TYR A 122 -8.69 1.90 -16.87
N ALA A 123 -7.43 2.16 -17.24
CA ALA A 123 -7.07 2.80 -18.52
C ALA A 123 -7.65 2.00 -19.70
N GLN A 124 -7.33 0.71 -19.78
CA GLN A 124 -7.78 -0.15 -20.88
C GLN A 124 -9.31 -0.29 -20.95
N LEU A 125 -10.01 -0.33 -19.80
CA LEU A 125 -11.48 -0.44 -19.77
C LEU A 125 -12.17 0.85 -20.18
N THR A 126 -11.59 2.02 -19.87
CA THR A 126 -12.24 3.32 -20.09
C THR A 126 -11.84 3.94 -21.42
N THR A 127 -10.61 3.74 -21.90
CA THR A 127 -10.10 4.35 -23.15
C THR A 127 -9.73 3.32 -24.22
N GLY A 128 -9.62 2.04 -23.86
CA GLY A 128 -9.11 1.00 -24.77
C GLY A 128 -7.61 1.06 -25.01
N LYS A 129 -6.89 2.02 -24.41
CA LYS A 129 -5.46 2.24 -24.63
C LYS A 129 -4.60 1.54 -23.59
N PRO A 130 -3.40 1.05 -23.96
CA PRO A 130 -2.43 0.56 -23.00
C PRO A 130 -1.77 1.73 -22.23
N VAL A 131 -1.08 1.41 -21.13
CA VAL A 131 -0.28 2.38 -20.36
C VAL A 131 1.15 2.37 -20.88
N ARG A 132 1.71 3.54 -21.19
CA ARG A 132 3.11 3.69 -21.58
C ARG A 132 3.99 3.74 -20.34
N VAL A 133 5.12 3.05 -20.41
CA VAL A 133 6.08 2.95 -19.31
C VAL A 133 7.49 3.18 -19.85
N VAL A 134 8.26 4.02 -19.16
CA VAL A 134 9.71 4.16 -19.37
C VAL A 134 10.39 3.78 -18.06
N SER A 135 11.30 2.81 -18.09
CA SER A 135 12.03 2.34 -16.93
C SER A 135 13.52 2.46 -17.17
N HIS A 136 14.22 3.15 -16.27
CA HIS A 136 15.67 3.19 -16.22
C HIS A 136 16.13 2.26 -15.09
N TYR A 137 16.68 1.10 -15.45
CA TYR A 137 17.13 0.09 -14.51
C TYR A 137 18.49 -0.45 -14.96
N ASP A 138 19.50 -0.36 -14.09
CA ASP A 138 20.82 -1.00 -14.26
C ASP A 138 21.43 -0.78 -15.67
N LYS A 139 21.63 0.50 -16.03
CA LYS A 139 22.17 0.97 -17.32
C LYS A 139 21.33 0.63 -18.55
N LYS A 140 20.06 0.28 -18.36
CA LYS A 140 19.12 0.08 -19.45
C LYS A 140 17.97 1.04 -19.35
N ARG A 141 17.63 1.67 -20.48
CA ARG A 141 16.38 2.38 -20.69
C ARG A 141 15.46 1.48 -21.49
N ILE A 142 14.31 1.15 -20.91
CA ILE A 142 13.28 0.35 -21.57
C ILE A 142 12.03 1.19 -21.70
N GLU A 143 11.53 1.31 -22.92
CA GLU A 143 10.23 1.90 -23.21
C GLU A 143 9.28 0.83 -23.73
N CYS A 144 8.12 0.71 -23.09
CA CYS A 144 7.11 -0.25 -23.49
C CYS A 144 5.69 0.26 -23.21
N THR A 145 4.71 -0.41 -23.81
CA THR A 145 3.30 -0.29 -23.44
C THR A 145 2.86 -1.57 -22.74
N ILE A 146 1.98 -1.42 -21.75
CA ILE A 146 1.45 -2.52 -20.94
C ILE A 146 -0.07 -2.50 -21.00
N SER A 147 -0.66 -3.66 -21.29
CA SER A 147 -2.09 -3.95 -21.17
C SER A 147 -2.31 -5.27 -20.45
N ILE A 148 -3.55 -5.59 -20.09
CA ILE A 148 -3.91 -6.79 -19.35
C ILE A 148 -4.83 -7.67 -20.20
N ASP A 149 -4.50 -8.95 -20.30
CA ASP A 149 -5.46 -9.96 -20.72
C ASP A 149 -6.39 -10.29 -19.55
N PHE A 150 -7.63 -9.81 -19.63
CA PHE A 150 -8.62 -10.03 -18.58
C PHE A 150 -8.94 -11.51 -18.36
N LYS A 151 -8.83 -12.38 -19.37
CA LYS A 151 -9.17 -13.81 -19.20
C LYS A 151 -8.10 -14.56 -18.43
N THR A 152 -6.83 -14.25 -18.69
CA THR A 152 -5.69 -14.99 -18.10
C THR A 152 -5.04 -14.26 -16.92
N ASN A 153 -5.39 -13.00 -16.67
CA ASN A 153 -4.71 -12.12 -15.72
C ASN A 153 -3.20 -12.02 -16.02
N GLN A 154 -2.83 -12.05 -17.31
CA GLN A 154 -1.44 -11.91 -17.74
C GLN A 154 -1.22 -10.54 -18.40
N PRO A 155 -0.03 -9.94 -18.20
CA PRO A 155 0.33 -8.69 -18.85
C PRO A 155 0.74 -8.94 -20.31
N ASN A 156 0.22 -8.12 -21.22
CA ASN A 156 0.71 -7.99 -22.58
C ASN A 156 1.66 -6.80 -22.65
N ILE A 157 2.91 -7.03 -23.06
CA ILE A 157 3.96 -6.02 -23.12
C ILE A 157 4.41 -5.87 -24.57
N GLU A 158 4.36 -4.65 -25.09
CA GLU A 158 4.94 -4.29 -26.38
C GLU A 158 6.12 -3.35 -26.13
N THR A 159 7.34 -3.83 -26.35
CA THR A 159 8.56 -3.02 -26.18
C THR A 159 8.79 -2.19 -27.43
N SER A 160 8.85 -0.87 -27.28
CA SER A 160 9.10 0.06 -28.39
C SER A 160 10.57 0.47 -28.50
N ALA A 161 11.29 0.55 -27.38
CA ALA A 161 12.73 0.82 -27.36
C ALA A 161 13.42 0.10 -26.19
N GLU A 162 14.64 -0.35 -26.43
CA GLU A 162 15.57 -0.82 -25.40
C GLU A 162 16.96 -0.32 -25.76
N GLU A 163 17.55 0.47 -24.88
CA GLU A 163 18.81 1.18 -25.11
C GLU A 163 19.72 1.00 -23.89
N ASP A 164 21.01 0.80 -24.14
CA ASP A 164 22.01 0.86 -23.09
C ASP A 164 22.34 2.34 -22.78
N THR A 165 22.39 2.70 -21.51
CA THR A 165 22.70 4.03 -21.02
C THR A 165 24.01 4.02 -20.21
N ASP A 166 24.53 5.19 -19.89
CA ASP A 166 25.70 5.32 -19.00
C ASP A 166 25.39 4.97 -17.54
N GLY A 167 24.11 4.78 -17.20
CA GLY A 167 23.62 4.53 -15.85
C GLY A 167 23.46 5.76 -14.99
N SER A 168 23.55 6.96 -15.56
CA SER A 168 23.30 8.22 -14.86
C SER A 168 21.81 8.45 -14.60
N GLU A 169 20.96 7.97 -15.50
CA GLU A 169 19.50 8.04 -15.37
C GLU A 169 18.96 6.86 -14.58
N HIS A 170 18.00 7.15 -13.70
CA HIS A 170 17.29 6.17 -12.88
C HIS A 170 15.84 6.63 -12.71
N GLY A 171 14.93 5.68 -12.56
CA GLY A 171 13.52 5.98 -12.29
C GLY A 171 12.53 5.23 -13.14
N LEU A 172 11.27 5.49 -12.85
CA LEU A 172 10.13 4.97 -13.59
C LEU A 172 9.22 6.12 -14.02
N VAL A 173 8.80 6.09 -15.27
CA VAL A 173 7.74 6.93 -15.81
C VAL A 173 6.57 6.03 -16.16
N VAL A 174 5.39 6.33 -15.60
CA VAL A 174 4.13 5.69 -15.95
C VAL A 174 3.21 6.76 -16.54
N ASP A 175 2.66 6.50 -17.72
CA ASP A 175 1.93 7.49 -18.52
C ASP A 175 0.71 6.83 -19.17
N GLY A 176 -0.47 7.15 -18.65
CA GLY A 176 -1.74 6.53 -19.05
C GLY A 176 -2.84 7.53 -19.33
N GLU A 177 -3.75 7.17 -20.23
CA GLU A 177 -4.98 7.91 -20.49
C GLU A 177 -6.17 7.22 -19.81
N PHE A 178 -6.96 8.01 -19.09
CA PHE A 178 -8.07 7.52 -18.31
C PHE A 178 -9.33 8.32 -18.67
N ALA A 179 -10.43 7.62 -18.92
CA ALA A 179 -11.76 8.22 -19.05
C ALA A 179 -12.63 7.90 -17.82
N ASP A 180 -13.85 8.44 -17.78
CA ASP A 180 -14.72 8.41 -16.60
C ASP A 180 -14.06 8.97 -15.34
N VAL A 181 -13.26 10.02 -15.50
CA VAL A 181 -12.52 10.68 -14.42
C VAL A 181 -12.77 12.19 -14.43
N LYS A 182 -12.61 12.82 -13.26
CA LYS A 182 -12.82 14.26 -13.09
C LYS A 182 -11.71 14.84 -12.22
N TYR A 183 -11.08 15.90 -12.71
CA TYR A 183 -10.25 16.75 -11.89
C TYR A 183 -11.09 17.86 -11.24
N ASP A 184 -10.92 18.03 -9.93
CA ASP A 184 -11.42 19.17 -9.18
C ASP A 184 -10.51 19.44 -7.98
N LYS A 185 -10.67 20.62 -7.36
CA LYS A 185 -9.92 21.05 -6.17
C LYS A 185 -10.72 20.85 -4.89
N SER A 186 -11.68 19.92 -4.89
CA SER A 186 -12.42 19.58 -3.67
C SER A 186 -11.50 18.91 -2.65
N ALA A 187 -11.99 18.75 -1.41
CA ALA A 187 -11.28 18.00 -0.38
C ALA A 187 -10.99 16.53 -0.76
N TYR A 188 -11.64 16.03 -1.82
CA TYR A 188 -11.47 14.67 -2.35
C TYR A 188 -10.63 14.60 -3.63
N GLY A 189 -10.18 15.75 -4.14
CA GLY A 189 -9.47 15.86 -5.40
C GLY A 189 -7.97 15.59 -5.29
N VAL A 190 -7.32 15.49 -6.45
CA VAL A 190 -5.89 15.19 -6.57
C VAL A 190 -5.01 16.22 -5.88
N TYR A 191 -5.36 17.52 -5.97
CA TYR A 191 -4.60 18.58 -5.33
C TYR A 191 -4.46 18.34 -3.81
N GLU A 192 -5.59 18.08 -3.15
CA GLU A 192 -5.62 17.85 -1.71
C GLU A 192 -4.89 16.55 -1.35
N TYR A 193 -4.98 15.53 -2.21
CA TYR A 193 -4.19 14.30 -2.06
C TYR A 193 -2.68 14.57 -2.07
N ILE A 194 -2.17 15.27 -3.08
CA ILE A 194 -0.74 15.55 -3.19
C ILE A 194 -0.27 16.39 -2.00
N LYS A 195 -1.05 17.42 -1.62
CA LYS A 195 -0.74 18.27 -0.45
C LYS A 195 -0.63 17.43 0.83
N ARG A 196 -1.60 16.54 1.09
CA ARG A 196 -1.58 15.66 2.27
C ARG A 196 -0.46 14.63 2.21
N THR A 197 -0.14 14.10 1.04
CA THR A 197 0.98 13.18 0.85
C THR A 197 2.31 13.86 1.16
N ALA A 198 2.52 15.11 0.71
CA ALA A 198 3.71 15.88 1.06
C ALA A 198 3.83 16.10 2.59
N MET A 199 2.71 16.38 3.28
CA MET A 199 2.72 16.53 4.74
C MET A 199 3.21 15.27 5.48
N ALA A 200 2.78 14.08 5.05
CA ALA A 200 3.16 12.82 5.68
C ALA A 200 4.51 12.24 5.22
N ASN A 201 5.11 12.81 4.19
CA ASN A 201 6.36 12.33 3.59
C ASN A 201 7.38 13.49 3.47
N PRO A 202 7.87 14.03 4.60
CA PRO A 202 8.70 15.23 4.63
C PRO A 202 10.05 15.12 3.94
N HIS A 203 10.50 13.89 3.64
CA HIS A 203 11.73 13.61 2.88
C HIS A 203 11.52 13.63 1.36
N ALA A 204 10.27 13.65 0.89
CA ALA A 204 9.93 13.63 -0.53
C ALA A 204 9.77 15.05 -1.09
N THR A 205 10.26 15.27 -2.31
CA THR A 205 9.89 16.43 -3.12
C THR A 205 8.84 15.99 -4.14
N ILE A 206 7.68 16.66 -4.16
CA ILE A 206 6.60 16.36 -5.10
C ILE A 206 6.31 17.60 -5.94
N THR A 207 6.45 17.47 -7.26
CA THR A 207 6.06 18.49 -8.24
C THR A 207 4.75 18.06 -8.88
N PHE A 208 3.75 18.93 -8.92
CA PHE A 208 2.44 18.67 -9.50
C PHE A 208 2.09 19.72 -10.54
N ALA A 209 1.93 19.29 -11.79
CA ALA A 209 1.40 20.09 -12.89
C ALA A 209 -0.07 19.72 -13.11
N ALA A 210 -0.96 20.64 -12.76
CA ALA A 210 -2.41 20.48 -12.84
C ALA A 210 -2.94 20.77 -14.26
N PRO A 211 -4.12 20.23 -14.64
CA PRO A 211 -4.68 20.41 -15.96
C PRO A 211 -5.15 21.85 -16.24
N ASP A 212 -5.31 22.67 -15.21
CA ASP A 212 -5.64 24.09 -15.31
C ASP A 212 -4.41 25.00 -15.46
N GLY A 213 -3.22 24.41 -15.61
CA GLY A 213 -1.95 25.12 -15.81
C GLY A 213 -1.24 25.51 -14.50
N GLU A 214 -1.81 25.20 -13.34
CA GLU A 214 -1.16 25.46 -12.05
C GLU A 214 0.01 24.48 -11.85
N ASN A 215 1.20 25.02 -11.55
CA ASN A 215 2.38 24.23 -11.21
C ASN A 215 2.73 24.43 -9.74
N LEU A 216 2.69 23.34 -8.98
CA LEU A 216 2.92 23.31 -7.55
C LEU A 216 4.15 22.49 -7.25
N LYS A 217 4.98 22.98 -6.33
CA LYS A 217 6.15 22.24 -5.84
C LYS A 217 6.08 22.19 -4.33
N PHE A 218 6.09 20.96 -3.80
CA PHE A 218 6.20 20.68 -2.38
C PHE A 218 7.63 20.18 -2.13
N PRO A 219 8.57 21.06 -1.75
CA PRO A 219 9.95 20.65 -1.49
C PRO A 219 10.03 19.82 -0.20
N ARG A 220 10.97 18.87 -0.17
CA ARG A 220 11.29 18.15 1.06
C ARG A 220 11.70 19.10 2.18
N SER A 221 11.27 18.80 3.40
CA SER A 221 11.64 19.50 4.63
C SER A 221 12.75 18.79 5.41
N VAL A 222 13.08 17.56 5.02
CA VAL A 222 14.09 16.69 5.64
C VAL A 222 14.89 16.00 4.53
N GLU A 223 16.21 15.82 4.73
CA GLU A 223 17.12 15.17 3.77
C GLU A 223 17.58 13.78 4.25
N GLU A 224 16.75 13.13 5.07
CA GLU A 224 17.01 11.82 5.66
C GLU A 224 15.98 10.84 5.09
N VAL A 225 16.46 9.74 4.50
CA VAL A 225 15.58 8.68 4.04
C VAL A 225 15.12 7.88 5.26
N PRO A 226 13.80 7.68 5.46
CA PRO A 226 13.31 6.89 6.58
C PRO A 226 13.90 5.47 6.58
N PRO A 227 14.17 4.89 7.75
CA PRO A 227 14.71 3.53 7.81
C PRO A 227 13.68 2.54 7.28
N LYS A 228 14.17 1.51 6.58
CA LYS A 228 13.31 0.44 6.05
C LYS A 228 12.70 -0.37 7.20
N PRO A 229 11.37 -0.52 7.28
CA PRO A 229 10.75 -1.41 8.24
C PRO A 229 11.28 -2.83 8.09
N LYS A 230 11.69 -3.46 9.19
CA LYS A 230 12.21 -4.84 9.14
C LYS A 230 11.05 -5.82 9.09
N ALA A 231 11.11 -6.76 8.15
CA ALA A 231 10.19 -7.88 8.14
C ALA A 231 10.42 -8.72 9.39
N VAL A 232 9.35 -8.94 10.17
CA VAL A 232 9.39 -9.79 11.35
C VAL A 232 8.54 -11.04 11.12
N GLN A 233 8.81 -12.07 11.92
CA GLN A 233 7.92 -13.22 11.99
C GLN A 233 6.65 -12.87 12.76
N PRO A 234 5.52 -13.54 12.47
CA PRO A 234 4.29 -13.32 13.20
C PRO A 234 4.45 -13.66 14.68
N HIS A 235 3.71 -12.94 15.52
CA HIS A 235 3.67 -13.19 16.95
C HIS A 235 2.52 -14.16 17.27
N PRO A 236 2.74 -15.18 18.13
CA PRO A 236 1.78 -16.27 18.32
C PRO A 236 0.40 -15.82 18.81
N MET A 237 0.33 -14.78 19.65
CA MET A 237 -0.96 -14.27 20.13
C MET A 237 -1.85 -13.65 19.03
N GLY A 238 -1.28 -13.28 17.88
CA GLY A 238 -2.02 -12.73 16.76
C GLY A 238 -2.57 -13.77 15.79
N LEU A 239 -2.30 -15.06 16.04
CA LEU A 239 -2.62 -16.15 15.12
C LEU A 239 -3.94 -16.83 15.50
N SER A 240 -4.71 -17.17 14.48
CA SER A 240 -5.87 -18.04 14.57
C SER A 240 -5.50 -19.51 14.34
N THR A 241 -6.45 -20.41 14.57
CA THR A 241 -6.28 -21.85 14.34
C THR A 241 -5.90 -22.14 12.90
N HIS A 242 -6.55 -21.47 11.94
CA HIS A 242 -6.26 -21.63 10.52
C HIS A 242 -4.83 -21.18 10.21
N ASP A 243 -4.40 -20.04 10.75
CA ASP A 243 -3.05 -19.53 10.49
C ASP A 243 -1.99 -20.53 10.95
N ILE A 244 -2.13 -21.12 12.15
CA ILE A 244 -1.17 -22.11 12.65
C ILE A 244 -1.10 -23.32 11.72
N ILE A 245 -2.23 -23.82 11.22
CA ILE A 245 -2.27 -24.96 10.30
C ILE A 245 -1.61 -24.59 8.98
N ASP A 246 -1.96 -23.43 8.41
CA ASP A 246 -1.41 -22.97 7.14
C ASP A 246 0.12 -22.84 7.22
N TYR A 247 0.63 -22.21 8.29
CA TYR A 247 2.07 -22.15 8.56
C TYR A 247 2.69 -23.52 8.74
N ALA A 248 2.03 -24.44 9.46
CA ALA A 248 2.57 -25.76 9.73
C ALA A 248 2.61 -26.64 8.47
N HIS A 249 1.63 -26.54 7.58
CA HIS A 249 1.56 -27.31 6.34
C HIS A 249 2.53 -26.81 5.26
N HIS A 250 2.87 -25.52 5.29
CA HIS A 250 3.85 -24.93 4.39
C HIS A 250 5.28 -24.89 4.96
N ASP A 251 5.49 -25.32 6.22
CA ASP A 251 6.83 -25.41 6.80
C ASP A 251 7.55 -26.69 6.37
N ALA A 252 8.43 -26.54 5.38
CA ALA A 252 9.25 -27.64 4.89
C ALA A 252 10.51 -27.92 5.74
N GLN A 253 10.84 -27.04 6.70
CA GLN A 253 12.14 -27.09 7.38
C GLN A 253 12.07 -27.78 8.75
N SER A 254 10.97 -27.64 9.48
CA SER A 254 10.90 -28.20 10.83
C SER A 254 10.42 -29.64 10.82
N THR A 255 11.14 -30.49 11.55
CA THR A 255 10.79 -31.91 11.71
C THR A 255 9.80 -32.19 12.83
N ARG A 256 9.54 -31.20 13.70
CA ARG A 256 8.67 -31.31 14.88
C ARG A 256 7.85 -30.03 15.05
N ILE A 257 6.63 -30.13 15.56
CA ILE A 257 5.81 -28.95 15.93
C ILE A 257 6.56 -28.05 16.91
N SER A 258 7.30 -28.63 17.85
CA SER A 258 8.13 -27.87 18.82
C SER A 258 9.20 -26.99 18.16
N SER A 259 9.86 -27.45 17.09
CA SER A 259 10.83 -26.63 16.35
C SER A 259 10.12 -25.65 15.41
N PHE A 260 9.01 -26.07 14.79
CA PHE A 260 8.16 -25.19 13.98
C PHE A 260 7.71 -23.95 14.75
N LEU A 261 7.20 -24.12 15.98
CA LEU A 261 6.73 -23.00 16.79
C LEU A 261 7.87 -22.02 17.13
N GLN A 262 9.10 -22.50 17.31
CA GLN A 262 10.28 -21.66 17.59
C GLN A 262 10.81 -20.96 16.34
N ASN A 263 10.78 -21.65 15.19
CA ASN A 263 11.40 -21.17 13.96
C ASN A 263 10.47 -20.27 13.16
N SER A 264 9.15 -20.43 13.27
CA SER A 264 8.17 -19.71 12.45
C SER A 264 7.60 -18.46 13.13
N PHE A 265 7.71 -18.38 14.46
CA PHE A 265 7.08 -17.33 15.25
C PHE A 265 8.07 -16.58 16.13
N THR A 266 7.87 -15.27 16.25
CA THR A 266 8.72 -14.46 17.11
C THR A 266 8.39 -14.67 18.59
N ARG A 267 9.40 -14.48 19.45
CA ARG A 267 9.29 -14.58 20.92
C ARG A 267 8.87 -15.97 21.44
N VAL A 268 9.06 -17.03 20.66
CA VAL A 268 8.86 -18.41 21.09
C VAL A 268 10.21 -19.04 21.44
N SER A 269 10.51 -19.13 22.73
CA SER A 269 11.70 -19.86 23.23
C SER A 269 11.39 -21.34 23.47
N SER A 270 12.43 -22.15 23.64
CA SER A 270 12.29 -23.55 24.04
C SER A 270 11.53 -23.72 25.37
N GLU A 271 11.69 -22.79 26.30
CA GLU A 271 10.92 -22.75 27.56
C GLU A 271 9.44 -22.47 27.31
N LYS A 272 9.11 -21.53 26.40
CA LYS A 272 7.73 -21.25 26.02
C LYS A 272 7.07 -22.44 25.34
N VAL A 273 7.81 -23.19 24.52
CA VAL A 273 7.30 -24.44 23.94
C VAL A 273 7.01 -25.47 25.02
N LYS A 274 7.85 -25.62 26.04
CA LYS A 274 7.56 -26.52 27.17
C LYS A 274 6.33 -26.09 27.96
N GLU A 275 6.14 -24.79 28.17
CA GLU A 275 4.94 -24.24 28.80
C GLU A 275 3.68 -24.54 27.97
N LEU A 276 3.75 -24.37 26.65
CA LEU A 276 2.66 -24.73 25.73
C LEU A 276 2.37 -26.23 25.74
N GLN A 277 3.40 -27.08 25.77
CA GLN A 277 3.27 -28.53 25.88
C GLN A 277 2.57 -28.94 27.19
N ALA A 278 2.87 -28.26 28.30
CA ALA A 278 2.23 -28.54 29.59
C ALA A 278 0.73 -28.18 29.59
N ILE A 279 0.33 -27.13 28.87
CA ILE A 279 -1.07 -26.68 28.80
C ILE A 279 -1.85 -27.47 27.73
N ALA A 280 -1.22 -27.76 26.59
CA ALA A 280 -1.77 -28.55 25.49
C ALA A 280 -1.20 -29.98 25.51
N ASN A 281 -1.30 -30.64 26.67
CA ASN A 281 -0.78 -31.98 26.92
C ASN A 281 -1.39 -33.08 26.04
N GLU A 282 -2.55 -32.81 25.44
CA GLU A 282 -3.22 -33.71 24.49
C GLU A 282 -2.65 -33.64 23.07
N VAL A 283 -1.71 -32.72 22.80
CA VAL A 283 -1.08 -32.56 21.48
C VAL A 283 0.33 -33.13 21.54
N ASP A 284 0.70 -33.94 20.56
CA ASP A 284 2.06 -34.46 20.43
C ASP A 284 2.94 -33.48 19.64
N PHE A 285 3.74 -32.70 20.35
CA PHE A 285 4.65 -31.70 19.76
C PHE A 285 5.88 -32.31 19.06
N SER A 286 6.02 -33.64 19.07
CA SER A 286 7.06 -34.38 18.34
C SER A 286 6.65 -34.76 16.92
N LYS A 287 5.35 -34.69 16.60
CA LYS A 287 4.82 -34.88 15.25
C LYS A 287 5.36 -33.85 14.28
N LYS A 288 5.32 -34.20 12.99
CA LYS A 288 5.67 -33.25 11.92
C LYS A 288 4.64 -32.13 11.84
N PRO A 289 5.04 -30.89 11.56
CA PRO A 289 4.12 -29.76 11.39
C PRO A 289 3.07 -30.00 10.30
N SER A 290 3.46 -30.65 9.19
CA SER A 290 2.56 -31.00 8.09
C SER A 290 1.42 -31.96 8.47
N GLU A 291 1.55 -32.66 9.60
CA GLU A 291 0.56 -33.61 10.12
C GLU A 291 -0.35 -32.97 11.17
N LEU A 292 -0.19 -31.68 11.47
CA LEU A 292 -0.98 -30.97 12.46
C LEU A 292 -2.44 -30.88 12.02
N GLU A 293 -3.34 -31.39 12.87
CA GLU A 293 -4.79 -31.36 12.62
C GLU A 293 -5.47 -30.14 13.25
N TRP A 294 -6.68 -29.82 12.78
CA TRP A 294 -7.44 -28.67 13.27
C TRP A 294 -7.70 -28.71 14.78
N ALA A 295 -8.08 -29.87 15.32
CA ALA A 295 -8.36 -30.03 16.74
C ALA A 295 -7.11 -29.82 17.61
N GLU A 296 -5.94 -30.20 17.10
CA GLU A 296 -4.66 -29.98 17.78
C GLU A 296 -4.25 -28.51 17.74
N ALA A 297 -4.37 -27.87 16.56
CA ALA A 297 -4.09 -26.46 16.39
C ALA A 297 -4.99 -25.58 17.28
N GLU A 298 -6.27 -25.91 17.43
CA GLU A 298 -7.20 -25.16 18.30
C GLU A 298 -6.76 -25.21 19.77
N LYS A 299 -6.25 -26.37 20.22
CA LYS A 299 -5.68 -26.51 21.58
C LYS A 299 -4.41 -25.68 21.74
N ILE A 300 -3.55 -25.65 20.73
CA ILE A 300 -2.34 -24.80 20.73
C ILE A 300 -2.73 -23.31 20.83
N VAL A 301 -3.70 -22.83 20.04
CA VAL A 301 -4.17 -21.42 20.10
C VAL A 301 -4.74 -21.10 21.48
N LYS A 302 -5.57 -21.99 22.04
CA LYS A 302 -6.11 -21.81 23.41
C LYS A 302 -5.00 -21.78 24.46
N ALA A 303 -3.94 -22.58 24.29
CA ALA A 303 -2.79 -22.55 25.17
C ALA A 303 -2.00 -21.24 25.04
N ILE A 304 -1.77 -20.75 23.82
CA ILE A 304 -1.12 -19.45 23.55
C ILE A 304 -1.84 -18.32 24.30
N GLY A 305 -3.17 -18.30 24.31
CA GLY A 305 -3.95 -17.27 25.02
C GLY A 305 -3.79 -17.28 26.55
N LYS A 306 -3.30 -18.38 27.15
CA LYS A 306 -3.10 -18.52 28.60
C LYS A 306 -1.66 -18.21 29.04
N VAL A 307 -0.70 -18.23 28.10
CA VAL A 307 0.71 -17.98 28.37
C VAL A 307 0.99 -16.49 28.42
N LYS A 308 1.91 -16.07 29.31
CA LYS A 308 2.42 -14.70 29.32
C LYS A 308 3.49 -14.54 28.23
N TRP A 309 3.26 -13.60 27.31
CA TRP A 309 4.17 -13.33 26.18
C TRP A 309 4.99 -12.06 26.39
N ILE A 310 6.18 -12.04 25.76
CA ILE A 310 6.95 -10.82 25.57
C ILE A 310 6.34 -10.07 24.38
N ALA A 311 6.24 -8.75 24.47
CA ALA A 311 5.73 -7.96 23.35
C ALA A 311 6.53 -8.21 22.05
N PRO A 312 5.87 -8.22 20.88
CA PRO A 312 6.55 -8.33 19.60
C PRO A 312 7.51 -7.15 19.40
N ALA A 313 8.51 -7.35 18.55
CA ALA A 313 9.43 -6.29 18.18
C ALA A 313 8.69 -5.17 17.45
N THR A 314 9.04 -3.93 17.77
CA THR A 314 8.47 -2.72 17.15
C THR A 314 9.29 -2.24 15.95
N GLU A 315 10.33 -2.99 15.56
CA GLU A 315 11.19 -2.65 14.40
C GLU A 315 10.49 -2.82 13.05
N SER A 316 9.31 -3.45 13.05
CA SER A 316 8.44 -3.59 11.88
C SER A 316 7.59 -2.35 11.60
N ILE A 317 7.62 -1.35 12.49
CA ILE A 317 6.93 -0.06 12.34
C ILE A 317 7.92 1.09 12.44
N VAL A 318 7.73 2.08 11.58
CA VAL A 318 8.57 3.27 11.45
C VAL A 318 7.64 4.50 11.45
N PRO A 319 7.54 5.23 12.59
CA PRO A 319 6.75 6.46 12.66
C PRO A 319 7.34 7.54 11.73
N ILE A 320 6.60 8.61 11.50
CA ILE A 320 7.13 9.80 10.82
C ILE A 320 8.09 10.54 11.78
N GLY A 321 7.71 10.61 13.06
CA GLY A 321 8.46 11.21 14.15
C GLY A 321 8.07 12.66 14.39
N LYS A 322 7.94 13.03 15.68
CA LYS A 322 7.55 14.38 16.13
C LYS A 322 8.24 15.52 15.35
N ARG A 323 9.57 15.50 15.30
CA ARG A 323 10.39 16.52 14.62
C ARG A 323 10.08 16.66 13.13
N GLN A 324 9.83 15.55 12.45
CA GLN A 324 9.61 15.56 11.00
C GLN A 324 8.21 16.09 10.67
N ILE A 325 7.20 15.71 11.47
CA ILE A 325 5.84 16.25 11.37
C ILE A 325 5.85 17.77 11.61
N GLU A 326 6.55 18.24 12.64
CA GLU A 326 6.66 19.68 12.95
C GLU A 326 7.22 20.49 11.78
N LYS A 327 8.31 20.01 11.17
CA LYS A 327 8.92 20.66 10.00
C LYS A 327 7.98 20.67 8.79
N SER A 328 7.35 19.53 8.51
CA SER A 328 6.46 19.36 7.36
C SER A 328 5.24 20.28 7.44
N LEU A 329 4.54 20.23 8.57
CA LEU A 329 3.36 21.06 8.81
C LEU A 329 3.74 22.54 8.93
N GLY A 330 4.87 22.86 9.55
CA GLY A 330 5.41 24.22 9.62
C GLY A 330 5.65 24.83 8.24
N GLY A 331 6.25 24.07 7.31
CA GLY A 331 6.52 24.54 5.94
C GLY A 331 5.27 24.66 5.07
N ILE A 332 4.37 23.69 5.15
CA ILE A 332 3.20 23.60 4.26
C ILE A 332 2.02 24.43 4.77
N LEU A 333 1.71 24.37 6.07
CA LEU A 333 0.55 25.05 6.67
C LEU A 333 0.90 26.41 7.28
N LYS A 334 2.17 26.70 7.56
CA LYS A 334 2.63 27.95 8.22
C LYS A 334 1.74 28.36 9.41
N PRO A 335 1.46 27.45 10.36
CA PRO A 335 0.53 27.72 11.44
C PRO A 335 1.12 28.70 12.45
N GLN A 336 0.25 29.40 13.18
CA GLN A 336 0.63 30.24 14.32
C GLN A 336 0.92 29.40 15.57
N PHE A 337 0.26 28.25 15.68
CA PHE A 337 0.46 27.28 16.75
C PHE A 337 0.50 25.87 16.16
N LEU A 338 1.47 25.07 16.62
CA LEU A 338 1.65 23.68 16.21
C LEU A 338 2.11 22.86 17.41
N GLU A 339 1.39 21.79 17.73
CA GLU A 339 1.80 20.81 18.74
C GLU A 339 1.71 19.41 18.13
N VAL A 340 2.72 18.58 18.42
CA VAL A 340 2.81 17.20 17.91
C VAL A 340 3.10 16.25 19.06
N SER A 341 2.34 15.16 19.11
CA SER A 341 2.45 14.11 20.12
C SER A 341 2.64 12.76 19.46
N GLU A 342 3.66 12.03 19.91
CA GLU A 342 3.99 10.68 19.46
C GLU A 342 3.83 9.71 20.63
N ARG A 343 3.03 8.66 20.44
CA ARG A 343 2.76 7.66 21.49
C ARG A 343 3.72 6.49 21.38
N SER A 344 4.07 5.90 22.54
CA SER A 344 4.80 4.62 22.57
C SER A 344 4.03 3.52 21.83
N PRO A 345 4.69 2.61 21.10
CA PRO A 345 4.04 1.50 20.41
C PRO A 345 3.11 0.68 21.30
N LYS A 346 1.97 0.25 20.74
CA LYS A 346 0.99 -0.64 21.36
C LYS A 346 0.73 -1.84 20.45
N ILE A 347 0.15 -2.90 21.01
CA ILE A 347 -0.08 -4.16 20.31
C ILE A 347 -1.57 -4.43 20.20
N TYR A 348 -2.07 -4.59 18.97
CA TYR A 348 -3.43 -4.98 18.68
C TYR A 348 -3.53 -6.51 18.50
N LYS A 349 -4.58 -7.10 19.07
CA LYS A 349 -4.84 -8.55 19.07
C LYS A 349 -3.59 -9.39 19.42
N GLY A 350 -2.76 -8.88 20.33
CA GLY A 350 -1.57 -9.59 20.81
C GLY A 350 -0.42 -9.76 19.82
N GLY A 351 -0.55 -9.38 18.54
CA GLY A 351 0.50 -9.62 17.55
C GLY A 351 0.80 -8.50 16.55
N ILE A 352 -0.06 -7.49 16.45
CA ILE A 352 0.11 -6.41 15.45
C ILE A 352 0.57 -5.14 16.16
N PRO A 353 1.85 -4.75 16.05
CA PRO A 353 2.33 -3.49 16.61
C PRO A 353 1.78 -2.31 15.81
N PHE A 354 1.40 -1.24 16.52
CA PHE A 354 1.00 0.04 15.92
C PHE A 354 1.45 1.22 16.79
N VAL A 355 1.63 2.38 16.16
CA VAL A 355 1.95 3.66 16.80
C VAL A 355 0.92 4.69 16.33
N ILE A 356 0.60 5.65 17.21
CA ILE A 356 -0.28 6.78 16.89
C ILE A 356 0.53 8.06 17.07
N GLU A 357 0.49 8.90 16.04
CA GLU A 357 1.06 10.24 16.00
C GLU A 357 -0.08 11.22 15.75
N VAL A 358 -0.13 12.31 16.51
CA VAL A 358 -1.19 13.33 16.44
C VAL A 358 -0.54 14.70 16.35
N ALA A 359 -1.06 15.54 15.46
CA ALA A 359 -0.65 16.93 15.33
C ALA A 359 -1.88 17.84 15.32
N ILE A 360 -1.76 19.00 15.98
CA ILE A 360 -2.77 20.06 15.96
C ILE A 360 -2.08 21.33 15.45
N ALA A 361 -2.63 21.90 14.38
CA ALA A 361 -2.16 23.15 13.78
C ALA A 361 -3.29 24.19 13.80
N TYR A 362 -2.98 25.41 14.22
CA TYR A 362 -3.91 26.53 14.28
C TYR A 362 -3.34 27.79 13.61
N GLY A 363 -4.19 28.50 12.87
CA GLY A 363 -3.81 29.70 12.11
C GLY A 363 -3.13 29.40 10.77
N GLY A 364 -2.76 30.46 10.05
CA GLY A 364 -2.10 30.36 8.74
C GLY A 364 -2.94 29.62 7.71
N ASP A 365 -2.34 28.61 7.08
CA ASP A 365 -2.95 27.76 6.07
C ASP A 365 -3.66 26.50 6.61
N ALA A 366 -3.81 26.39 7.93
CA ALA A 366 -4.55 25.30 8.57
C ALA A 366 -6.08 25.44 8.40
N GLY A 367 -6.77 24.29 8.32
CA GLY A 367 -8.23 24.20 8.18
C GLY A 367 -8.72 24.15 6.72
N ARG A 368 -10.03 23.95 6.55
CA ARG A 368 -10.69 23.99 5.23
C ARG A 368 -11.27 25.36 4.97
N ASN A 369 -11.24 25.78 3.72
CA ASN A 369 -11.99 26.98 3.31
C ASN A 369 -13.48 26.73 3.51
N SER A 370 -14.19 27.66 4.14
CA SER A 370 -15.63 27.55 4.31
C SER A 370 -16.34 27.58 2.96
N GLU A 371 -17.17 26.58 2.67
CA GLU A 371 -17.96 26.49 1.44
C GLU A 371 -19.06 27.57 1.37
N ASN A 372 -19.35 28.28 2.48
CA ASN A 372 -20.48 29.21 2.61
C ASN A 372 -20.10 30.70 2.49
N GLY A 373 -18.98 31.05 1.85
CA GLY A 373 -18.65 32.46 1.53
C GLY A 373 -18.32 33.36 2.74
N GLY A 374 -18.23 32.81 3.94
CA GLY A 374 -17.68 33.51 5.11
C GLY A 374 -16.15 33.53 5.07
N SER A 375 -15.53 34.61 5.53
CA SER A 375 -14.07 34.81 5.57
C SER A 375 -13.34 33.97 6.64
N GLY A 376 -13.83 32.77 6.95
CA GLY A 376 -13.28 31.87 7.97
C GLY A 376 -12.91 30.50 7.40
N LYS A 377 -11.87 29.88 7.98
CA LYS A 377 -11.58 28.45 7.78
C LYS A 377 -12.28 27.63 8.85
N SER A 378 -12.90 26.52 8.47
CA SER A 378 -13.44 25.55 9.43
C SER A 378 -12.37 24.56 9.86
N GLY A 379 -12.58 23.88 10.98
CA GLY A 379 -11.74 22.76 11.40
C GLY A 379 -11.64 21.69 10.31
N ASP A 380 -10.47 21.07 10.19
CA ASP A 380 -10.23 19.92 9.31
C ASP A 380 -9.61 18.78 10.10
N ILE A 381 -10.03 17.56 9.80
CA ILE A 381 -9.44 16.32 10.31
C ILE A 381 -8.75 15.64 9.14
N ILE A 382 -7.42 15.65 9.16
CA ILE A 382 -6.57 14.96 8.19
C ILE A 382 -6.12 13.64 8.80
N ARG A 383 -6.40 12.55 8.09
CA ARG A 383 -6.16 11.19 8.56
C ARG A 383 -5.09 10.51 7.72
N TYR A 384 -4.26 9.72 8.37
CA TYR A 384 -3.20 8.95 7.73
C TYR A 384 -3.20 7.50 8.23
N ALA A 385 -2.84 6.58 7.34
CA ALA A 385 -2.48 5.21 7.69
C ALA A 385 -1.18 4.86 6.96
N ASN A 386 -0.17 4.37 7.68
CA ASN A 386 1.14 4.02 7.13
C ASN A 386 1.75 5.09 6.20
N ARG A 387 1.63 6.38 6.57
CA ARG A 387 2.08 7.56 5.77
C ARG A 387 1.34 7.83 4.47
N ALA A 388 0.25 7.11 4.21
CA ALA A 388 -0.68 7.39 3.12
C ALA A 388 -1.91 8.16 3.64
N PRO A 389 -2.34 9.25 2.98
CA PRO A 389 -3.51 10.00 3.40
C PRO A 389 -4.81 9.26 3.13
N LEU A 390 -5.74 9.31 4.10
CA LEU A 390 -7.08 8.75 4.00
C LEU A 390 -8.07 9.87 3.65
N ILE A 391 -8.44 9.95 2.37
CA ILE A 391 -9.24 11.07 1.85
C ILE A 391 -10.73 10.73 1.80
N PHE A 392 -11.06 9.48 1.50
CA PHE A 392 -12.44 9.02 1.39
C PHE A 392 -12.98 8.46 2.71
N ASP A 393 -14.31 8.26 2.74
CA ASP A 393 -15.02 7.47 3.76
C ASP A 393 -14.74 7.92 5.21
N ALA A 394 -14.70 9.24 5.44
CA ALA A 394 -14.35 9.82 6.74
C ALA A 394 -15.33 9.49 7.87
N ALA A 395 -16.63 9.41 7.58
CA ALA A 395 -17.67 9.21 8.59
C ALA A 395 -17.57 7.86 9.32
N GLY A 396 -17.14 6.81 8.61
CA GLY A 396 -16.98 5.46 9.18
C GLY A 396 -15.61 5.20 9.80
N CYS A 397 -14.70 6.19 9.81
CA CYS A 397 -13.34 5.97 10.26
C CYS A 397 -13.20 6.15 11.78
N ALA A 398 -12.54 5.19 12.43
CA ALA A 398 -12.24 5.25 13.86
C ALA A 398 -11.46 6.51 14.28
N LEU A 399 -10.60 7.06 13.41
CA LEU A 399 -9.87 8.31 13.66
C LEU A 399 -10.74 9.56 13.64
N THR A 400 -11.89 9.51 12.95
CA THR A 400 -12.85 10.62 12.93
C THR A 400 -13.80 10.55 14.13
N GLN A 401 -14.09 9.33 14.60
CA GLN A 401 -15.00 9.08 15.71
C GLN A 401 -14.35 9.33 17.08
N ALA A 402 -13.05 9.04 17.19
CA ALA A 402 -12.23 9.39 18.35
C ALA A 402 -11.94 10.89 18.38
#